data_AF-A0A4C2E7H4-F1
#
_entry.id   AF-A0A4C2E7H4-F1
#
_cell.length_a   1.000
_cell.length_b   1.000
_cell.length_c   1.000
_cell.angle_alpha   90.00
_cell.angle_beta   90.00
_cell.angle_gamma   90.00
#
_symmetry.space_group_name_H-M   'P 1'
#
loop_
_entity.id
_entity.type
_entity.pdbx_description
1 polymer ?
#
loop_
_entity_poly.entity_id
_entity_poly.type
_entity_poly.pdbx_seq_one_letter_code
_entity_poly.pdbx_strand_id
1 'polypeptide(L)'
;MDVSNPEQPKNKILITFGNCNTYFQRQLVSQLFGININDGDMIVKDLVWKTKYYRVEFDMYIDAYDNFSSWFQEFISEEFAALREVLAGVVVVDQYNSATQLNLQGLQDTFVVWMNTDSRVNQELVDEVNDQLLQVEGNTFELVNLHSTGDTNEYGEKIGIPRFKEIMDTCSWKNCNIDYLTTSSTANSTNPDVSLEWVFQRMQRARLKHANNEMDNREAMQIAQEIAEELTGREV
;
A
#
# COMPACT_ATOMS: atom_id res chain seq x y z
N MET A 1 -26.88 -11.01 18.17
CA MET A 1 -26.82 -10.54 16.78
C MET A 1 -25.83 -9.41 16.80
N ASP A 2 -24.57 -9.72 16.48
CA ASP A 2 -23.53 -8.70 16.40
C ASP A 2 -23.79 -7.88 15.14
N VAL A 3 -24.13 -6.61 15.33
CA VAL A 3 -24.08 -5.64 14.26
C VAL A 3 -22.61 -5.31 14.10
N SER A 4 -21.91 -6.07 13.26
CA SER A 4 -20.53 -5.76 12.88
C SER A 4 -20.51 -4.33 12.34
N ASN A 5 -19.94 -3.41 13.11
CA ASN A 5 -19.67 -2.06 12.65
C ASN A 5 -18.91 -2.14 11.32
N PRO A 6 -19.23 -1.29 10.33
CA PRO A 6 -18.46 -1.27 9.09
C PRO A 6 -17.00 -1.04 9.41
N GLU A 7 -16.12 -1.92 8.92
CA GLU A 7 -14.68 -1.77 9.07
C GLU A 7 -14.24 -0.41 8.52
N GLN A 8 -13.45 0.31 9.30
CA GLN A 8 -12.99 1.65 8.93
C GLN A 8 -12.00 1.59 7.74
N PRO A 9 -11.91 2.66 6.93
CA PRO A 9 -10.92 2.74 5.86
C PRO A 9 -9.51 2.66 6.43
N LYS A 10 -8.71 1.72 5.94
CA LYS A 10 -7.27 1.63 6.23
C LYS A 10 -6.52 2.59 5.34
N ASN A 11 -6.61 3.88 5.66
CA ASN A 11 -6.00 4.97 4.88
C ASN A 11 -5.10 5.89 5.71
N LYS A 12 -4.59 5.41 6.85
CA LYS A 12 -3.64 6.16 7.68
C LYS A 12 -2.24 5.61 7.51
N ILE A 13 -1.25 6.48 7.37
CA ILE A 13 0.16 6.10 7.38
C ILE A 13 0.81 6.79 8.57
N LEU A 14 1.37 6.00 9.48
CA LEU A 14 2.15 6.51 10.59
C LEU A 14 3.63 6.51 10.20
N ILE A 15 4.26 7.68 10.17
CA ILE A 15 5.71 7.83 10.07
C ILE A 15 6.25 8.29 11.41
N THR A 16 7.23 7.56 11.93
CA THR A 16 7.86 7.86 13.22
C THR A 16 9.37 8.00 13.06
N PHE A 17 9.96 8.90 13.84
CA PHE A 17 11.34 9.31 13.71
C PHE A 17 12.12 9.14 15.02
N GLY A 18 13.22 8.39 14.96
CA GLY A 18 14.19 8.31 16.05
C GLY A 18 15.16 9.48 16.02
N ASN A 19 15.15 10.33 17.05
CA ASN A 19 16.16 11.37 17.33
C ASN A 19 16.71 12.14 16.10
N CYS A 20 15.85 12.60 15.20
CA CYS A 20 16.27 13.34 14.00
C CYS A 20 15.76 14.78 14.02
N ASN A 21 16.47 15.67 13.32
CA ASN A 21 16.10 17.08 13.27
C ASN A 21 14.93 17.32 12.29
N THR A 22 14.17 18.39 12.52
CA THR A 22 12.97 18.72 11.70
C THR A 22 13.29 18.99 10.24
N TYR A 23 14.52 19.43 9.93
CA TYR A 23 14.95 19.62 8.54
C TYR A 23 15.03 18.27 7.79
N PHE A 24 15.68 17.27 8.39
CA PHE A 24 15.77 15.93 7.84
C PHE A 24 14.40 15.27 7.68
N GLN A 25 13.53 15.41 8.67
CA GLN A 25 12.14 14.92 8.60
C GLN A 25 11.41 15.48 7.37
N ARG A 26 11.44 16.80 7.19
CA ARG A 26 10.82 17.48 6.03
C ARG A 26 11.40 17.01 4.71
N GLN A 27 12.72 16.92 4.61
CA GLN A 27 13.37 16.46 3.39
C GLN A 27 12.97 15.03 3.05
N LEU A 28 12.98 14.13 4.04
CA LEU A 28 12.65 12.73 3.81
C LEU A 28 11.18 12.55 3.44
N VAL A 29 10.25 13.22 4.14
CA VAL A 29 8.81 13.18 3.80
C VAL A 29 8.57 13.71 2.38
N SER A 30 9.27 14.77 1.99
CA SER A 30 9.21 15.31 0.62
C SER A 30 9.73 14.31 -0.41
N GLN A 31 10.81 13.59 -0.12
CA GLN A 31 11.36 12.58 -1.01
C GLN A 31 10.46 11.34 -1.16
N LEU A 32 9.95 10.84 -0.04
CA LEU A 32 9.12 9.62 0.02
C LEU A 32 7.73 9.84 -0.55
N PHE A 33 7.06 10.93 -0.14
CA PHE A 33 5.65 11.16 -0.42
C PHE A 33 5.39 12.29 -1.43
N GLY A 34 6.41 13.08 -1.78
CA GLY A 34 6.24 14.22 -2.70
C GLY A 34 5.47 15.38 -2.07
N ILE A 35 5.42 15.47 -0.73
CA ILE A 35 4.66 16.49 0.01
C ILE A 35 5.60 17.35 0.86
N ASN A 36 5.21 18.60 1.10
CA ASN A 36 5.93 19.47 2.03
C ASN A 36 5.14 19.60 3.33
N ILE A 37 5.79 19.34 4.45
CA ILE A 37 5.23 19.49 5.79
C ILE A 37 5.88 20.71 6.48
N ASN A 38 5.14 21.34 7.38
CA ASN A 38 5.61 22.46 8.19
C ASN A 38 6.27 21.96 9.48
N ASP A 39 6.98 22.87 10.17
CA ASP A 39 7.52 22.57 11.49
C ASP A 39 6.38 22.34 12.49
N GLY A 40 6.36 21.15 13.11
CA GLY A 40 5.36 20.77 14.11
C GLY A 40 4.09 20.13 13.55
N ASP A 41 4.01 19.85 12.24
CA ASP A 41 2.91 19.06 11.68
C ASP A 41 2.93 17.64 12.26
N MET A 42 1.88 17.27 12.98
CA MET A 42 1.70 15.92 13.54
C MET A 42 0.67 15.10 12.75
N ILE A 43 -0.29 15.74 12.10
CA ILE A 43 -1.32 15.09 11.30
C ILE A 43 -1.53 15.91 10.04
N VAL A 44 -1.29 15.28 8.89
CA VAL A 44 -1.50 15.87 7.57
C VAL A 44 -2.58 15.07 6.86
N LYS A 45 -3.70 15.72 6.52
CA LYS A 45 -4.89 15.06 5.99
C LYS A 45 -5.06 15.27 4.49
N ASP A 46 -5.95 14.48 3.90
CA ASP A 46 -6.42 14.62 2.52
C ASP A 46 -5.27 14.55 1.50
N LEU A 47 -4.25 13.74 1.84
CA LEU A 47 -3.13 13.47 0.95
C LEU A 47 -3.59 12.51 -0.14
N VAL A 48 -2.93 12.60 -1.29
CA VAL A 48 -3.29 11.81 -2.46
C VAL A 48 -2.10 10.98 -2.90
N TRP A 49 -2.24 9.66 -2.82
CA TRP A 49 -1.32 8.75 -3.51
C TRP A 49 -1.85 8.47 -4.91
N LYS A 50 -1.05 8.77 -5.93
CA LYS A 50 -1.44 8.61 -7.34
C LYS A 50 -0.41 7.78 -8.08
N THR A 51 -0.90 6.69 -8.67
CA THR A 51 -0.14 5.83 -9.58
C THR A 51 -0.66 6.02 -11.01
N LYS A 52 -0.11 5.24 -11.96
CA LYS A 52 -0.69 5.14 -13.30
C LYS A 52 -2.05 4.43 -13.31
N TYR A 53 -2.34 3.64 -12.28
CA TYR A 53 -3.46 2.70 -12.24
C TYR A 53 -4.61 3.22 -11.38
N TYR A 54 -4.29 3.96 -10.32
CA TYR A 54 -5.28 4.43 -9.38
C TYR A 54 -4.86 5.72 -8.66
N ARG A 55 -5.83 6.33 -8.01
CA ARG A 55 -5.68 7.40 -7.03
C ARG A 55 -6.40 7.00 -5.75
N VAL A 56 -5.79 7.26 -4.60
CA VAL A 56 -6.37 7.01 -3.27
C VAL A 56 -6.03 8.15 -2.32
N GLU A 57 -6.96 8.45 -1.42
CA GLU A 57 -6.78 9.47 -0.38
C GLU A 57 -6.35 8.83 0.93
N PHE A 58 -5.35 9.43 1.57
CA PHE A 58 -4.80 8.95 2.84
C PHE A 58 -4.45 10.12 3.76
N ASP A 59 -4.31 9.84 5.04
CA ASP A 59 -3.75 10.79 6.02
C ASP A 59 -2.40 10.28 6.52
N MET A 60 -1.50 11.21 6.83
CA MET A 60 -0.21 10.93 7.41
C MET A 60 -0.18 11.40 8.86
N TYR A 61 0.17 10.50 9.76
CA TYR A 61 0.48 10.80 11.16
C TYR A 61 1.99 10.81 11.33
N ILE A 62 2.51 11.89 11.89
CA ILE A 62 3.93 12.13 12.07
C ILE A 62 4.19 12.11 13.57
N ASP A 63 5.10 11.25 13.97
CA ASP A 63 5.45 11.05 15.37
C ASP A 63 6.98 10.99 15.54
N ALA A 64 7.45 11.07 16.77
CA ALA A 64 8.85 10.96 17.12
C ALA A 64 9.02 10.24 18.45
N TYR A 65 10.16 9.59 18.63
CA TYR A 65 10.49 8.91 19.87
C TYR A 65 11.96 9.13 20.26
N ASP A 66 12.19 9.10 21.57
CA ASP A 66 13.53 9.03 22.14
C ASP A 66 14.01 7.58 22.29
N ASN A 67 13.08 6.66 22.59
CA ASN A 67 13.33 5.24 22.80
C ASN A 67 12.32 4.39 22.04
N PHE A 68 12.78 3.73 20.97
CA PHE A 68 11.92 2.91 20.10
C PHE A 68 11.18 1.81 20.88
N SER A 69 11.84 1.11 21.80
CA SER A 69 11.21 0.01 22.54
C SER A 69 10.04 0.49 23.39
N SER A 70 10.18 1.64 24.06
CA SER A 70 9.10 2.21 24.89
C SER A 70 7.93 2.67 24.03
N TRP A 71 8.23 3.39 22.95
CA TRP A 71 7.23 3.85 21.98
C TRP A 71 6.48 2.68 21.32
N PHE A 72 7.20 1.64 20.92
CA PHE A 72 6.59 0.48 20.26
C PHE A 72 5.71 -0.33 21.22
N GLN A 73 6.10 -0.46 22.50
CA GLN A 73 5.28 -1.11 23.53
C GLN A 73 3.98 -0.34 23.80
N GLU A 74 4.04 0.98 23.82
CA GLU A 74 2.85 1.84 23.90
C GLU A 74 1.97 1.65 22.66
N PHE A 75 2.57 1.72 21.46
CA PHE A 75 1.87 1.57 20.18
C PHE A 75 1.14 0.23 20.01
N ILE A 76 1.69 -0.88 20.52
CA ILE A 76 1.04 -2.21 20.46
C ILE A 76 0.05 -2.47 21.60
N SER A 77 -0.05 -1.57 22.59
CA SER A 77 -0.98 -1.74 23.71
C SER A 77 -2.45 -1.68 23.27
N GLU A 78 -3.35 -2.22 24.09
CA GLU A 78 -4.79 -2.23 23.80
C GLU A 78 -5.39 -0.82 23.63
N GLU A 79 -4.79 0.19 24.27
CA GLU A 79 -5.24 1.59 24.17
C GLU A 79 -5.15 2.14 22.74
N PHE A 80 -4.23 1.60 21.93
CA PHE A 80 -4.01 2.00 20.54
C PHE A 80 -4.55 0.98 19.53
N ALA A 81 -5.35 0.00 19.95
CA ALA A 81 -5.93 -1.01 19.05
C ALA A 81 -6.71 -0.36 17.89
N ALA A 82 -7.57 0.62 18.20
CA ALA A 82 -8.35 1.36 17.20
C ALA A 82 -7.48 2.16 16.21
N LEU A 83 -6.31 2.64 16.65
CA LEU A 83 -5.34 3.29 15.75
C LEU A 83 -4.75 2.25 14.78
N ARG A 84 -4.34 1.09 15.30
CA ARG A 84 -3.76 0.02 14.46
C ARG A 84 -4.73 -0.49 13.40
N GLU A 85 -6.03 -0.54 13.72
CA GLU A 85 -7.07 -0.97 12.80
C GLU A 85 -7.23 -0.08 11.55
N VAL A 86 -6.82 1.19 11.59
CA VAL A 86 -6.94 2.14 10.47
C VAL A 86 -5.64 2.37 9.70
N LEU A 87 -4.53 1.75 10.13
CA LEU A 87 -3.23 1.95 9.50
C LEU A 87 -3.10 1.10 8.23
N ALA A 88 -2.88 1.78 7.10
CA ALA A 88 -2.38 1.19 5.87
C ALA A 88 -0.89 0.83 6.01
N GLY A 89 -0.13 1.66 6.72
CA GLY A 89 1.29 1.42 6.92
C GLY A 89 1.92 2.13 8.11
N VAL A 90 3.05 1.60 8.55
CA VAL A 90 3.95 2.16 9.56
C VAL A 90 5.34 2.29 8.96
N VAL A 91 5.93 3.49 9.07
CA VAL A 91 7.27 3.81 8.57
C VAL A 91 8.11 4.25 9.75
N VAL A 92 9.11 3.45 10.11
CA VAL A 92 10.07 3.77 11.17
C VAL A 92 11.34 4.32 10.53
N VAL A 93 11.75 5.52 10.91
CA VAL A 93 12.97 6.17 10.38
C VAL A 93 14.02 6.26 11.48
N ASP A 94 14.98 5.33 11.45
CA ASP A 94 16.03 5.24 12.46
C ASP A 94 17.16 4.31 12.01
N GLN A 95 18.25 4.26 12.78
CA GLN A 95 19.31 3.28 12.59
C GLN A 95 18.78 1.88 12.89
N TYR A 96 18.88 0.98 11.93
CA TYR A 96 18.45 -0.40 12.12
C TYR A 96 19.41 -1.15 13.03
N ASN A 97 18.84 -1.94 13.95
CA ASN A 97 19.57 -2.87 14.80
C ASN A 97 18.95 -4.25 14.63
N SER A 98 19.75 -5.25 14.28
CA SER A 98 19.28 -6.64 14.10
C SER A 98 18.71 -7.27 15.38
N ALA A 99 19.01 -6.70 16.56
CA ALA A 99 18.40 -7.10 17.81
C ALA A 99 16.97 -6.55 18.00
N THR A 100 16.51 -5.63 17.14
CA THR A 100 15.16 -5.07 17.21
C THR A 100 14.14 -6.14 16.85
N GLN A 101 13.40 -6.61 17.85
CA GLN A 101 12.28 -7.51 17.66
C GLN A 101 11.00 -6.70 17.50
N LEU A 102 10.30 -6.91 16.38
CA LEU A 102 8.98 -6.31 16.14
C LEU A 102 7.90 -7.38 16.33
N ASN A 103 7.01 -7.15 17.29
CA ASN A 103 5.78 -7.93 17.38
C ASN A 103 4.74 -7.30 16.44
N LEU A 104 4.51 -7.93 15.29
CA LEU A 104 3.56 -7.44 14.27
C LEU A 104 2.11 -7.83 14.57
N GLN A 105 1.81 -8.28 15.79
CA GLN A 105 0.45 -8.57 16.20
C GLN A 105 -0.43 -7.31 16.09
N GLY A 106 -1.47 -7.40 15.26
CA GLY A 106 -2.40 -6.29 14.98
C GLY A 106 -2.05 -5.49 13.72
N LEU A 107 -1.02 -5.89 12.96
CA LEU A 107 -0.56 -5.24 11.73
C LEU A 107 -0.65 -6.16 10.49
N GLN A 108 -1.53 -7.16 10.50
CA GLN A 108 -1.58 -8.25 9.51
C GLN A 108 -1.93 -7.80 8.07
N ASP A 109 -2.40 -6.56 7.91
CA ASP A 109 -2.63 -5.93 6.60
C ASP A 109 -1.98 -4.55 6.47
N THR A 110 -1.07 -4.25 7.38
CA THR A 110 -0.40 -2.96 7.47
C THR A 110 1.03 -3.20 7.02
N PHE A 111 1.50 -2.51 5.98
CA PHE A 111 2.91 -2.59 5.61
C PHE A 111 3.75 -1.96 6.72
N VAL A 112 4.88 -2.56 7.07
CA VAL A 112 5.80 -1.98 8.05
C VAL A 112 7.14 -1.82 7.38
N VAL A 113 7.65 -0.60 7.30
CA VAL A 113 8.93 -0.32 6.67
C VAL A 113 9.87 0.32 7.68
N TRP A 114 11.07 -0.26 7.81
CA TRP A 114 12.16 0.38 8.51
C TRP A 114 13.07 1.09 7.52
N MET A 115 13.06 2.41 7.51
CA MET A 115 13.94 3.25 6.72
C MET A 115 15.26 3.43 7.49
N ASN A 116 16.24 2.59 7.20
CA ASN A 116 17.53 2.62 7.86
C ASN A 116 18.31 3.90 7.54
N THR A 117 18.64 4.67 8.58
CA THR A 117 19.44 5.90 8.47
C THR A 117 20.94 5.67 8.67
N ASP A 118 21.39 4.47 9.04
CA ASP A 118 22.80 4.17 9.24
C ASP A 118 23.52 3.93 7.91
N SER A 119 24.37 4.89 7.51
CA SER A 119 25.15 4.81 6.26
C SER A 119 26.22 3.71 6.28
N ARG A 120 26.49 3.08 7.42
CA ARG A 120 27.43 1.94 7.54
C ARG A 120 26.81 0.63 7.08
N VAL A 121 25.49 0.55 7.03
CA VAL A 121 24.75 -0.61 6.52
C VAL A 121 24.77 -0.57 5.00
N ASN A 122 25.35 -1.59 4.37
CA ASN A 122 25.36 -1.75 2.92
C ASN A 122 24.08 -2.47 2.43
N GLN A 123 23.86 -2.50 1.12
CA GLN A 123 22.67 -3.13 0.55
C GLN A 123 22.67 -4.65 0.75
N GLU A 124 23.83 -5.31 0.70
CA GLU A 124 23.95 -6.77 0.91
C GLU A 124 23.38 -7.20 2.28
N LEU A 125 23.67 -6.45 3.35
CA LEU A 125 23.12 -6.74 4.68
C LEU A 125 21.60 -6.54 4.71
N VAL A 126 21.09 -5.51 4.02
CA VAL A 126 19.65 -5.27 3.94
C VAL A 126 18.94 -6.40 3.20
N ASP A 127 19.51 -6.87 2.09
CA ASP A 127 18.98 -7.98 1.31
C ASP A 127 18.97 -9.27 2.15
N GLU A 128 20.05 -9.57 2.88
CA GLU A 128 20.11 -10.73 3.79
C GLU A 128 19.03 -10.68 4.88
N VAL A 129 18.82 -9.51 5.48
CA VAL A 129 17.78 -9.31 6.51
C VAL A 129 16.39 -9.51 5.90
N ASN A 130 16.12 -8.93 4.73
CA ASN A 130 14.83 -9.07 4.05
C ASN A 130 14.57 -10.52 3.63
N ASP A 131 15.58 -11.26 3.16
CA ASP A 131 15.45 -12.69 2.83
C ASP A 131 15.07 -13.54 4.04
N GLN A 132 15.63 -13.24 5.22
CA GLN A 132 15.25 -13.93 6.47
C GLN A 132 13.81 -13.60 6.88
N LEU A 133 13.41 -12.33 6.70
CA LEU A 133 12.06 -11.85 7.02
C LEU A 133 10.99 -12.43 6.10
N LEU A 134 11.31 -12.65 4.81
CA LEU A 134 10.40 -13.26 3.83
C LEU A 134 10.05 -14.72 4.17
N GLN A 135 10.90 -15.42 4.93
CA GLN A 135 10.63 -16.79 5.38
C GLN A 135 9.57 -16.86 6.49
N VAL A 136 9.24 -15.73 7.11
CA VAL A 136 8.22 -15.66 8.16
C VAL A 136 6.87 -15.40 7.53
N GLU A 137 5.99 -16.39 7.59
CA GLU A 137 4.66 -16.32 6.98
C GLU A 137 3.82 -15.19 7.60
N GLY A 138 3.22 -14.35 6.75
CA GLY A 138 2.43 -13.20 7.19
C GLY A 138 3.25 -11.99 7.66
N ASN A 139 4.58 -12.00 7.48
CA ASN A 139 5.41 -10.85 7.76
C ASN A 139 5.16 -9.71 6.74
N THR A 140 4.84 -8.52 7.24
CA THR A 140 4.65 -7.30 6.46
C THR A 140 5.82 -6.32 6.61
N PHE A 141 6.87 -6.73 7.33
CA PHE A 141 8.03 -5.93 7.64
C PHE A 141 9.10 -6.00 6.54
N GLU A 142 9.58 -4.84 6.10
CA GLU A 142 10.68 -4.72 5.16
C GLU A 142 11.69 -3.64 5.61
N LEU A 143 12.98 -3.96 5.50
CA LEU A 143 14.07 -3.04 5.74
C LEU A 143 14.48 -2.35 4.44
N VAL A 144 14.58 -1.03 4.46
CA VAL A 144 14.97 -0.20 3.30
C VAL A 144 16.14 0.69 3.70
N ASN A 145 17.22 0.65 2.91
CA ASN A 145 18.38 1.51 3.15
C ASN A 145 18.20 2.90 2.53
N LEU A 146 18.25 3.98 3.32
CA LEU A 146 18.19 5.34 2.78
C LEU A 146 19.46 5.77 2.03
N HIS A 147 20.58 5.10 2.28
CA HIS A 147 21.88 5.46 1.70
C HIS A 147 22.27 4.57 0.51
N SER A 148 21.33 3.81 -0.04
CA SER A 148 21.59 2.97 -1.22
C SER A 148 22.06 3.81 -2.40
N THR A 149 23.14 3.38 -3.06
CA THR A 149 23.64 4.04 -4.27
C THR A 149 22.95 3.46 -5.50
N GLY A 150 21.96 4.18 -6.02
CA GLY A 150 21.20 3.78 -7.22
C GLY A 150 19.76 3.40 -6.92
N ASP A 151 19.02 3.09 -7.98
CA ASP A 151 17.58 2.80 -7.89
C ASP A 151 17.29 1.30 -7.85
N THR A 152 18.22 0.44 -8.27
CA THR A 152 18.05 -1.02 -8.33
C THR A 152 19.28 -1.79 -7.88
N ASN A 153 19.07 -3.01 -7.36
CA ASN A 153 20.14 -3.99 -7.09
C ASN A 153 20.61 -4.70 -8.38
N GLU A 154 21.49 -5.70 -8.24
CA GLU A 154 22.05 -6.47 -9.37
C GLU A 154 21.02 -7.34 -10.12
N TYR A 155 19.85 -7.60 -9.50
CA TYR A 155 18.74 -8.35 -10.09
C TYR A 155 17.69 -7.45 -10.75
N GLY A 156 17.88 -6.12 -10.69
CA GLY A 156 16.94 -5.14 -11.23
C GLY A 156 15.75 -4.84 -10.31
N GLU A 157 15.77 -5.31 -9.07
CA GLU A 157 14.77 -4.99 -8.05
C GLU A 157 15.04 -3.61 -7.48
N LYS A 158 13.98 -2.87 -7.15
CA LYS A 158 14.14 -1.51 -6.61
C LYS A 158 14.75 -1.55 -5.22
N ILE A 159 15.60 -0.58 -4.91
CA ILE A 159 16.18 -0.35 -3.58
C ILE A 159 15.91 1.08 -3.11
N GLY A 160 16.16 1.38 -1.84
CA GLY A 160 16.03 2.72 -1.27
C GLY A 160 14.66 3.38 -1.45
N ILE A 161 14.66 4.69 -1.76
CA ILE A 161 13.42 5.47 -1.97
C ILE A 161 12.52 4.87 -3.07
N PRO A 162 13.05 4.44 -4.24
CA PRO A 162 12.25 3.72 -5.24
C PRO A 162 11.53 2.48 -4.70
N ARG A 163 12.17 1.72 -3.81
CA ARG A 163 11.54 0.53 -3.18
C ARG A 163 10.41 0.92 -2.25
N PHE A 164 10.61 1.92 -1.39
CA PHE A 164 9.55 2.45 -0.54
C PHE A 164 8.31 2.87 -1.35
N LYS A 165 8.52 3.57 -2.47
CA LYS A 165 7.42 3.99 -3.36
C LYS A 165 6.69 2.81 -3.99
N GLU A 166 7.39 1.72 -4.28
CA GLU A 166 6.77 0.49 -4.77
C GLU A 166 5.92 -0.21 -3.69
N ILE A 167 6.37 -0.23 -2.44
CA ILE A 167 5.57 -0.71 -1.30
C ILE A 167 4.28 0.11 -1.19
N MET A 168 4.37 1.43 -1.31
CA MET A 168 3.20 2.31 -1.33
C MET A 168 2.28 2.05 -2.53
N ASP A 169 2.84 1.87 -3.74
CA ASP A 169 2.08 1.58 -4.96
C ASP A 169 1.33 0.26 -4.89
N THR A 170 1.90 -0.75 -4.23
CA THR A 170 1.37 -2.12 -4.13
C THR A 170 0.60 -2.37 -2.83
N CYS A 171 0.51 -1.37 -1.96
CA CYS A 171 -0.25 -1.44 -0.72
C CYS A 171 -1.72 -1.82 -0.97
N SER A 172 -2.23 -2.74 -0.14
CA SER A 172 -3.64 -3.13 -0.14
C SER A 172 -4.47 -2.11 0.65
N TRP A 173 -4.91 -1.05 -0.02
CA TRP A 173 -5.78 0.00 0.55
C TRP A 173 -7.18 -0.52 0.90
N LYS A 174 -7.31 -1.21 2.03
CA LYS A 174 -8.57 -1.86 2.46
C LYS A 174 -9.63 -0.84 2.86
N ASN A 175 -10.86 -1.07 2.40
CA ASN A 175 -12.03 -0.25 2.70
C ASN A 175 -11.87 1.23 2.28
N CYS A 176 -10.93 1.53 1.39
CA CYS A 176 -10.68 2.86 0.84
C CYS A 176 -11.46 3.08 -0.47
N ASN A 177 -11.83 4.33 -0.74
CA ASN A 177 -12.32 4.71 -2.06
C ASN A 177 -11.13 4.86 -3.01
N ILE A 178 -11.02 3.95 -3.98
CA ILE A 178 -9.93 3.93 -4.96
C ILE A 178 -10.49 4.36 -6.32
N ASP A 179 -10.00 5.49 -6.84
CA ASP A 179 -10.34 5.97 -8.17
C ASP A 179 -9.42 5.29 -9.20
N TYR A 180 -9.90 4.27 -9.91
CA TYR A 180 -9.11 3.62 -10.96
C TYR A 180 -9.00 4.52 -12.20
N LEU A 181 -7.76 4.83 -12.59
CA LEU A 181 -7.46 5.71 -13.71
C LEU A 181 -7.44 4.87 -15.00
N THR A 182 -8.55 4.84 -15.72
CA THR A 182 -8.54 4.30 -17.09
C THR A 182 -7.80 5.30 -17.99
N THR A 183 -6.74 4.84 -18.67
CA THR A 183 -6.08 5.61 -19.73
C THR A 183 -7.05 5.81 -20.89
N SER A 184 -7.88 6.85 -20.80
CA SER A 184 -8.68 7.35 -21.91
C SER A 184 -7.83 8.31 -22.73
N SER A 185 -7.02 7.76 -23.65
CA SER A 185 -6.36 8.42 -24.81
C SER A 185 -5.47 7.38 -25.51
N THR A 186 -5.93 6.60 -26.48
CA THR A 186 -6.17 7.02 -27.88
C THR A 186 -7.22 6.12 -28.54
N ALA A 187 -8.40 6.66 -28.84
CA ALA A 187 -9.31 6.07 -29.80
C ALA A 187 -9.89 7.19 -30.69
N ASN A 188 -9.09 7.63 -31.66
CA ASN A 188 -9.66 7.98 -32.96
C ASN A 188 -10.10 6.67 -33.62
N SER A 189 -11.28 6.17 -33.24
CA SER A 189 -11.98 5.13 -33.99
C SER A 189 -13.46 5.30 -33.72
N THR A 190 -14.16 5.81 -34.72
CA THR A 190 -15.61 5.80 -34.90
C THR A 190 -16.15 4.38 -34.75
N ASN A 191 -16.59 4.01 -33.55
CA ASN A 191 -17.72 3.11 -33.27
C ASN A 191 -17.98 3.12 -31.76
N PRO A 192 -19.12 3.67 -31.28
CA PRO A 192 -19.33 3.91 -29.86
C PRO A 192 -19.91 2.72 -29.07
N ASP A 193 -20.15 1.56 -29.69
CA ASP A 193 -21.22 0.70 -29.17
C ASP A 193 -20.84 -0.52 -28.30
N VAL A 194 -19.57 -0.83 -28.08
CA VAL A 194 -19.21 -1.78 -27.00
C VAL A 194 -17.88 -1.39 -26.36
N SER A 195 -17.94 -0.69 -25.24
CA SER A 195 -16.75 -0.41 -24.42
C SER A 195 -16.28 -1.69 -23.74
N LEU A 196 -15.00 -2.05 -23.90
CA LEU A 196 -14.38 -3.18 -23.20
C LEU A 196 -14.55 -3.10 -21.68
N GLU A 197 -14.73 -1.90 -21.14
CA GLU A 197 -15.04 -1.66 -19.73
C GLU A 197 -16.40 -2.26 -19.33
N TRP A 198 -17.42 -2.10 -20.15
CA TRP A 198 -18.74 -2.66 -19.90
C TRP A 198 -18.71 -4.21 -19.97
N VAL A 199 -17.89 -4.76 -20.88
CA VAL A 199 -17.65 -6.20 -20.98
C VAL A 199 -16.96 -6.73 -19.72
N PHE A 200 -15.93 -6.04 -19.24
CA PHE A 200 -15.21 -6.41 -18.04
C PHE A 200 -16.12 -6.38 -16.79
N GLN A 201 -16.95 -5.35 -16.66
CA GLN A 201 -17.93 -5.25 -15.57
C GLN A 201 -18.98 -6.37 -15.62
N ARG A 202 -19.48 -6.74 -16.80
CA ARG A 202 -20.39 -7.90 -16.95
C ARG A 202 -19.71 -9.21 -16.54
N MET A 203 -18.46 -9.44 -16.97
CA MET A 203 -17.71 -10.63 -16.58
C MET A 203 -17.44 -10.70 -15.08
N GLN A 204 -17.03 -9.59 -14.45
CA GLN A 204 -16.82 -9.55 -13.00
C GLN A 204 -18.11 -9.83 -12.24
N ARG A 205 -19.23 -9.23 -12.65
CA ARG A 205 -20.53 -9.43 -12.02
C ARG A 205 -21.01 -10.88 -12.17
N ALA A 206 -20.83 -11.47 -13.35
CA ALA A 206 -21.13 -12.88 -13.59
C ALA A 206 -20.27 -13.80 -12.71
N ARG A 207 -18.97 -13.51 -12.59
CA ARG A 207 -18.05 -14.29 -11.73
C ARG A 207 -18.44 -14.23 -10.26
N LEU A 208 -18.80 -13.04 -9.76
CA LEU A 208 -19.23 -12.85 -8.37
C LEU A 208 -20.55 -13.59 -8.07
N LYS A 209 -21.52 -13.54 -8.98
CA LYS A 209 -22.80 -14.26 -8.82
C LYS A 209 -22.62 -15.78 -8.85
N HIS A 210 -21.76 -16.29 -9.72
CA HIS A 210 -21.46 -17.72 -9.79
C HIS A 210 -20.73 -18.20 -8.53
N ALA A 211 -19.75 -17.44 -8.04
CA ALA A 211 -19.03 -17.74 -6.80
C ALA A 211 -19.96 -17.78 -5.57
N ASN A 212 -21.03 -16.97 -5.57
CA ASN A 212 -22.02 -16.93 -4.50
C ASN A 212 -23.18 -17.93 -4.69
N ASN A 213 -23.11 -18.86 -5.66
CA ASN A 213 -24.18 -19.79 -6.04
C ASN A 213 -25.52 -19.10 -6.39
N GLU A 214 -25.50 -17.82 -6.76
CA GLU A 214 -26.69 -17.07 -7.19
C GLU A 214 -26.98 -17.22 -8.69
N MET A 215 -26.17 -17.99 -9.41
CA MET A 215 -26.25 -18.15 -10.86
C MET A 215 -25.74 -19.52 -11.30
N ASP A 216 -26.57 -20.25 -12.04
CA ASP A 216 -26.25 -21.60 -12.50
C ASP A 216 -25.29 -21.59 -13.70
N ASN A 217 -24.57 -22.71 -13.90
CA ASN A 217 -23.60 -22.88 -15.00
C ASN A 217 -24.18 -22.57 -16.39
N ARG A 218 -25.48 -22.81 -16.61
CA ARG A 218 -26.15 -22.49 -17.89
C ARG A 218 -26.29 -20.99 -18.11
N GLU A 219 -26.65 -20.25 -17.08
CA GLU A 219 -26.78 -18.78 -17.14
C GLU A 219 -25.40 -18.13 -17.30
N ALA A 220 -24.38 -18.66 -16.62
CA ALA A 220 -22.99 -18.23 -16.79
C ALA A 220 -22.50 -18.40 -18.24
N MET A 221 -22.81 -19.55 -18.86
CA MET A 221 -22.45 -19.86 -20.24
C MET A 221 -23.17 -18.95 -21.24
N GLN A 222 -24.43 -18.60 -20.95
CA GLN A 222 -25.22 -17.70 -21.78
C GLN A 222 -24.69 -16.27 -21.75
N ILE A 223 -24.30 -15.76 -20.57
CA ILE A 223 -23.67 -14.44 -20.45
C ILE A 223 -22.32 -14.39 -21.19
N ALA A 224 -21.53 -15.46 -21.12
CA ALA A 224 -20.28 -15.55 -21.87
C ALA A 224 -20.50 -15.58 -23.38
N GLN A 225 -21.55 -16.26 -23.85
CA GLN A 225 -21.93 -16.32 -25.26
C GLN A 225 -22.42 -14.97 -25.79
N GLU A 226 -23.29 -14.28 -25.04
CA GLU A 226 -23.78 -12.93 -25.39
C GLU A 226 -22.62 -11.93 -25.50
N ILE A 227 -21.69 -11.95 -24.56
CA ILE A 227 -20.48 -11.11 -24.60
C ILE A 227 -19.63 -11.43 -25.83
N ALA A 228 -19.47 -12.71 -26.18
CA ALA A 228 -18.70 -13.12 -27.35
C ALA A 228 -19.37 -12.71 -28.67
N GLU A 229 -20.69 -12.76 -28.75
CA GLU A 229 -21.47 -12.33 -29.92
C GLU A 229 -21.42 -10.81 -30.10
N GLU A 230 -21.53 -10.04 -29.01
CA GLU A 230 -21.40 -8.58 -29.00
C GLU A 230 -19.97 -8.14 -29.38
N LEU A 231 -18.93 -8.86 -28.96
CA LEU A 231 -17.54 -8.61 -29.33
C LEU A 231 -17.20 -8.97 -30.78
N THR A 232 -17.95 -9.90 -31.39
CA THR A 232 -17.71 -10.35 -32.79
C THR A 232 -18.53 -9.58 -33.82
N GLY A 233 -19.31 -8.58 -33.40
CA GLY A 233 -19.95 -7.61 -34.29
C GLY A 233 -20.96 -8.24 -35.28
N ARG A 234 -21.61 -9.34 -34.91
CA ARG A 234 -22.72 -9.89 -35.69
C ARG A 234 -24.04 -9.35 -35.14
N GLU A 235 -24.54 -8.29 -35.77
CA GLU A 235 -25.94 -7.88 -35.63
C GLU A 235 -26.85 -9.01 -36.14
N VAL A 236 -27.90 -9.32 -35.38
CA VAL A 236 -29.13 -9.95 -35.90
C VAL A 236 -30.15 -8.85 -36.15
#